data_AF-A0A4Q8A9J9-F1
#
_entry.id   AF-A0A4Q8A9J9-F1
#
_cell.length_a   1.000
_cell.length_b   1.000
_cell.length_c   1.000
_cell.angle_alpha   90.00
_cell.angle_beta   90.00
_cell.angle_gamma   90.00
#
_symmetry.space_group_name_H-M   'P 1'
#
loop_
_entity.id
_entity.type
_entity.pdbx_description
1 polymer ?
#
loop_
_entity_poly.entity_id
_entity_poly.type
_entity_poly.pdbx_seq_one_letter_code
_entity_poly.pdbx_strand_id
1 'polypeptide(L)'
;MANKKKRSRTRRPAPDAPARPAVPNPTTQRTEAQARSNGSIILWAGLIASALLFWYYHVLALGQMEDLSGGLEMLDQRLLGYDAAAVEQLRAAMDDDARGQLIYLHKTAGLLFPLFFALVTMLAVNLAVPRGPKRWGLWAVPLLFAVVDVLENGAIDALLAGADEPPEVGIVSALTIARWVLFFASVAVMVGISILAARTGLRAALEAGRPQNGR
;
A
#
# COMPACT_ATOMS: atom_id res chain seq x y z
N MET A 1 -60.69 -5.66 30.16
CA MET A 1 -59.32 -5.49 29.63
C MET A 1 -59.41 -5.28 28.12
N ALA A 2 -59.16 -4.05 27.66
CA ALA A 2 -59.47 -3.61 26.30
C ALA A 2 -58.26 -3.70 25.35
N ASN A 3 -58.47 -4.33 24.20
CA ASN A 3 -57.47 -4.68 23.20
C ASN A 3 -57.11 -3.46 22.32
N LYS A 4 -55.91 -2.90 22.45
CA LYS A 4 -55.43 -1.76 21.63
C LYS A 4 -54.94 -2.24 20.26
N LYS A 5 -55.81 -2.13 19.24
CA LYS A 5 -55.43 -2.21 17.82
C LYS A 5 -54.51 -1.04 17.44
N LYS A 6 -53.24 -1.32 17.09
CA LYS A 6 -52.33 -0.34 16.46
C LYS A 6 -52.80 -0.08 15.03
N ARG A 7 -53.23 1.16 14.74
CA ARG A 7 -53.59 1.64 13.42
C ARG A 7 -52.35 1.70 12.52
N SER A 8 -52.39 0.96 11.42
CA SER A 8 -51.45 1.07 10.29
C SER A 8 -51.62 2.45 9.62
N ARG A 9 -50.53 3.22 9.55
CA ARG A 9 -50.45 4.47 8.78
C ARG A 9 -50.18 4.08 7.33
N THR A 10 -51.21 4.15 6.49
CA THR A 10 -51.10 4.01 5.04
C THR A 10 -50.27 5.17 4.47
N ARG A 11 -49.04 4.88 4.01
CA ARG A 11 -48.28 5.76 3.11
C ARG A 11 -49.00 5.77 1.76
N ARG A 12 -49.52 6.93 1.35
CA ARG A 12 -49.95 7.18 -0.03
C ARG A 12 -48.76 6.96 -0.99
N PRO A 13 -48.90 6.25 -2.12
CA PRO A 13 -47.88 6.24 -3.16
C PRO A 13 -47.74 7.65 -3.74
N ALA A 14 -46.51 8.13 -3.89
CA ALA A 14 -46.23 9.32 -4.69
C ALA A 14 -46.53 9.01 -6.17
N PRO A 15 -46.99 9.98 -6.98
CA PRO A 15 -47.23 9.76 -8.40
C PRO A 15 -45.93 9.41 -9.12
N ASP A 16 -45.99 8.41 -10.00
CA ASP A 16 -44.90 7.98 -10.87
C ASP A 16 -44.44 9.16 -11.74
N ALA A 17 -43.32 9.79 -11.35
CA ALA A 17 -42.59 10.66 -12.24
C ALA A 17 -42.06 9.80 -13.41
N PRO A 18 -42.23 10.21 -14.67
CA PRO A 18 -41.75 9.43 -15.80
C PRO A 18 -40.24 9.24 -15.66
N ALA A 19 -39.80 7.99 -15.63
CA ALA A 19 -38.39 7.63 -15.65
C ALA A 19 -37.78 8.26 -16.90
N ARG A 20 -36.88 9.24 -16.71
CA ARG A 20 -36.09 9.77 -17.81
C ARG A 20 -35.34 8.58 -18.44
N PRO A 21 -35.40 8.37 -19.76
CA PRO A 21 -34.62 7.32 -20.39
C PRO A 21 -33.15 7.54 -20.01
N ALA A 22 -32.53 6.53 -19.42
CA ALA A 22 -31.11 6.56 -19.15
C ALA A 22 -30.41 6.80 -20.49
N VAL A 23 -29.79 7.97 -20.66
CA VAL A 23 -28.97 8.26 -21.83
C VAL A 23 -27.84 7.23 -21.81
N PRO A 24 -27.81 6.25 -22.73
CA PRO A 24 -26.72 5.29 -22.77
C PRO A 24 -25.49 6.09 -23.18
N ASN A 25 -24.54 6.30 -22.27
CA ASN A 25 -23.28 6.91 -22.64
C ASN A 25 -22.51 5.86 -23.45
N PRO A 26 -22.32 6.01 -24.77
CA PRO A 26 -21.69 4.98 -25.59
C PRO A 26 -20.21 4.77 -25.21
N THR A 27 -19.62 5.70 -24.45
CA THR A 27 -18.23 5.62 -23.96
C THR A 27 -18.05 4.68 -22.76
N THR A 28 -19.12 4.18 -22.14
CA THR A 28 -19.05 3.28 -20.96
C THR A 28 -19.45 1.83 -21.23
N GLN A 29 -19.77 1.46 -22.48
CA GLN A 29 -19.96 0.04 -22.85
C GLN A 29 -18.60 -0.67 -22.94
N ARG A 30 -18.03 -1.03 -21.79
CA ARG A 30 -16.82 -1.87 -21.73
C ARG A 30 -17.23 -3.34 -21.67
N THR A 31 -16.61 -4.15 -22.53
CA THR A 31 -16.69 -5.60 -22.38
C THR A 31 -15.90 -6.04 -21.14
N GLU A 32 -16.29 -7.16 -20.52
CA GLU A 32 -15.58 -7.69 -19.34
C GLU A 32 -14.10 -7.98 -19.65
N ALA A 33 -13.79 -8.42 -20.87
CA ALA A 33 -12.42 -8.64 -21.33
C ALA A 33 -11.59 -7.34 -21.36
N GLN A 34 -12.18 -6.24 -21.84
CA GLN A 34 -11.51 -4.93 -21.89
C GLN A 34 -11.31 -4.35 -20.49
N ALA A 35 -12.29 -4.52 -19.59
CA ALA A 35 -12.16 -4.10 -18.20
C ALA A 35 -11.03 -4.85 -17.45
N ARG A 36 -10.87 -6.15 -17.71
CA ARG A 36 -9.78 -6.96 -17.15
C ARG A 36 -8.40 -6.55 -17.69
N SER A 37 -8.28 -6.34 -19.01
CA SER A 37 -7.03 -5.91 -19.66
C SER A 37 -6.51 -4.59 -19.09
N ASN A 38 -7.37 -3.59 -18.95
CA ASN A 38 -7.00 -2.28 -18.38
C ASN A 38 -6.57 -2.40 -16.92
N GLY A 39 -7.25 -3.24 -16.12
CA GLY A 39 -6.87 -3.50 -14.73
C GLY A 39 -5.47 -4.11 -14.61
N SER A 40 -5.13 -5.06 -15.48
CA SER A 40 -3.78 -5.66 -15.48
C SER A 40 -2.68 -4.68 -15.89
N ILE A 41 -2.94 -3.78 -16.85
CA ILE A 41 -1.95 -2.77 -17.28
C ILE A 41 -1.66 -1.80 -16.13
N ILE A 42 -2.69 -1.29 -15.44
CA ILE A 42 -2.52 -0.37 -14.32
C ILE A 42 -1.75 -1.04 -13.17
N LEU A 43 -2.06 -2.31 -12.87
CA LEU A 43 -1.32 -3.07 -11.85
C LEU A 43 0.16 -3.19 -12.20
N TRP A 44 0.50 -3.60 -13.42
CA TRP A 44 1.89 -3.73 -13.84
C TRP A 44 2.63 -2.41 -13.86
N ALA A 45 2.02 -1.35 -14.39
CA ALA A 45 2.60 -0.01 -14.36
C ALA A 45 2.87 0.45 -12.93
N GLY A 46 1.91 0.25 -12.02
CA GLY A 46 2.05 0.58 -10.60
C GLY A 46 3.12 -0.25 -9.89
N LEU A 47 3.23 -1.56 -10.19
CA LEU A 47 4.25 -2.44 -9.65
C LEU A 47 5.66 -2.02 -10.10
N ILE A 48 5.83 -1.75 -11.39
CA ILE A 48 7.10 -1.28 -11.95
C ILE A 48 7.48 0.07 -11.34
N ALA A 49 6.55 1.02 -11.27
CA ALA A 49 6.79 2.31 -10.64
C ALA A 49 7.18 2.16 -9.16
N SER A 50 6.50 1.29 -8.41
CA SER A 50 6.83 1.03 -7.00
C SER A 50 8.20 0.38 -6.84
N ALA A 51 8.57 -0.55 -7.72
CA ALA A 51 9.89 -1.18 -7.71
C ALA A 51 11.01 -0.18 -8.05
N LEU A 52 10.78 0.71 -9.02
CA LEU A 52 11.71 1.78 -9.36
C LEU A 52 11.86 2.80 -8.23
N LEU A 53 10.76 3.17 -7.57
CA LEU A 53 10.79 4.05 -6.39
C LEU A 53 11.52 3.39 -5.22
N PHE A 54 11.26 2.10 -4.96
CA PHE A 54 11.97 1.33 -3.92
C PHE A 54 13.47 1.31 -4.20
N TRP A 55 13.85 0.96 -5.43
CA TRP A 55 15.24 0.93 -5.88
C TRP A 55 15.90 2.30 -5.73
N TYR A 56 15.25 3.35 -6.25
CA TYR A 56 15.76 4.70 -6.16
C TYR A 56 15.98 5.12 -4.71
N TYR A 57 14.99 4.95 -3.83
CA TYR A 57 15.09 5.38 -2.45
C TYR A 57 16.08 4.53 -1.63
N HIS A 58 15.90 3.21 -1.60
CA HIS A 58 16.66 2.35 -0.71
C HIS A 58 18.06 2.00 -1.22
N VAL A 59 18.25 1.89 -2.53
CA VAL A 59 19.53 1.43 -3.09
C VAL A 59 20.38 2.61 -3.54
N LEU A 60 19.80 3.57 -4.26
CA LEU A 60 20.58 4.69 -4.79
C LEU A 60 20.67 5.84 -3.78
N ALA A 61 19.54 6.40 -3.36
CA ALA A 61 19.52 7.63 -2.58
C ALA A 61 20.08 7.42 -1.18
N LEU A 62 19.59 6.41 -0.45
CA LEU A 62 20.13 6.09 0.87
C LEU A 62 21.55 5.50 0.82
N GLY A 63 21.93 4.84 -0.28
CA GLY A 63 23.33 4.45 -0.52
C GLY A 63 24.25 5.67 -0.66
N GLN A 64 23.81 6.72 -1.34
CA GLN A 64 24.55 7.99 -1.41
C GLN A 64 24.63 8.69 -0.04
N MET A 65 23.62 8.52 0.83
CA MET A 65 23.66 9.06 2.19
C MET A 65 24.70 8.36 3.07
N GLU A 66 24.98 7.08 2.83
CA GLU A 66 26.05 6.34 3.50
C GLU A 66 27.42 6.97 3.19
N ASP A 67 27.67 7.37 1.94
CA ASP A 67 28.88 8.10 1.55
C ASP A 67 28.99 9.45 2.27
N LEU A 68 27.87 10.16 2.46
CA LEU A 68 27.81 11.45 3.16
C LEU A 68 27.91 11.34 4.69
N SER A 69 27.88 10.12 5.23
CA SER A 69 27.96 9.85 6.67
C SER A 69 29.17 9.00 7.05
N GLY A 70 30.20 9.01 6.20
CA GLY A 70 31.46 8.30 6.46
C GLY A 70 31.35 6.78 6.39
N GLY A 71 30.41 6.25 5.60
CA GLY A 71 30.17 4.82 5.46
C GLY A 71 29.22 4.24 6.51
N LEU A 72 28.47 5.09 7.22
CA LEU A 72 27.49 4.64 8.22
C LEU A 72 26.14 4.36 7.57
N GLU A 73 25.62 3.16 7.77
CA GLU A 73 24.29 2.78 7.31
C GLU A 73 23.21 3.67 7.97
N MET A 74 22.36 4.27 7.12
CA MET A 74 21.20 5.06 7.52
C MET A 74 20.26 4.27 8.42
N LEU A 75 19.61 4.93 9.39
CA LEU A 75 18.73 4.27 10.36
C LEU A 75 17.58 3.51 9.67
N ASP A 76 17.06 4.05 8.57
CA ASP A 76 15.96 3.50 7.77
C ASP A 76 16.31 2.13 7.18
N GLN A 77 17.58 1.88 6.82
CA GLN A 77 18.04 0.64 6.20
C GLN A 77 18.16 -0.52 7.20
N ARG A 78 18.20 -0.22 8.50
CA ARG A 78 18.50 -1.20 9.56
C ARG A 78 17.32 -2.12 9.84
N LEU A 79 17.32 -3.28 9.19
CA LEU A 79 16.26 -4.31 9.29
C LEU A 79 15.95 -4.78 10.71
N LEU A 80 16.94 -4.76 11.61
CA LEU A 80 16.84 -5.28 12.98
C LEU A 80 16.79 -4.18 14.04
N GLY A 81 16.65 -2.92 13.63
CA GLY A 81 16.64 -1.77 14.54
C GLY A 81 18.05 -1.27 14.91
N TYR A 82 18.08 -0.40 15.92
CA TYR A 82 19.27 0.31 16.37
C TYR A 82 19.11 0.84 17.79
N ASP A 83 20.22 1.27 18.39
CA ASP A 83 20.27 1.85 19.73
C ASP A 83 20.66 3.34 19.70
N ALA A 84 20.70 3.97 20.88
CA ALA A 84 21.08 5.37 21.00
C ALA A 84 22.53 5.66 20.56
N ALA A 85 23.43 4.69 20.70
CA ALA A 85 24.81 4.84 20.26
C ALA A 85 24.91 4.93 18.74
N ALA A 86 24.12 4.14 18.00
CA ALA A 86 24.03 4.22 16.55
C ALA A 86 23.46 5.58 16.07
N VAL A 87 22.43 6.10 16.76
CA VAL A 87 21.88 7.42 16.46
C VAL A 87 22.92 8.51 16.67
N GLU A 88 23.65 8.49 17.78
CA GLU A 88 24.65 9.52 18.09
C GLU A 88 25.85 9.45 17.12
N GLN A 89 26.30 8.25 16.76
CA GLN A 89 27.37 8.07 15.77
C GLN A 89 26.95 8.66 14.42
N LEU A 90 25.73 8.36 13.97
CA LEU A 90 25.24 8.86 12.70
C LEU A 90 25.05 10.39 12.73
N ARG A 91 24.48 10.91 13.83
CA ARG A 91 24.30 12.35 14.05
C ARG A 91 25.62 13.11 14.05
N ALA A 92 26.66 12.54 14.65
CA ALA A 92 27.99 13.14 14.68
C ALA A 92 28.71 13.09 13.32
N ALA A 93 28.38 12.11 12.47
CA ALA A 93 28.96 11.96 11.15
C ALA A 93 28.28 12.83 10.07
N MET A 94 27.02 13.21 10.28
CA MET A 94 26.25 14.01 9.32
C MET A 94 26.33 15.51 9.62
N ASP A 95 26.73 16.30 8.63
CA ASP A 95 26.60 17.75 8.66
C ASP A 95 25.17 18.23 8.33
N ASP A 96 24.96 19.54 8.37
CA ASP A 96 23.64 20.16 8.18
C ASP A 96 23.08 19.87 6.76
N ASP A 97 23.95 19.83 5.76
CA ASP A 97 23.56 19.58 4.36
C ASP A 97 23.15 18.11 4.15
N ALA A 98 23.92 17.16 4.68
CA ALA A 98 23.57 15.74 4.67
C ALA A 98 22.23 15.50 5.39
N ARG A 99 22.03 16.09 6.58
CA ARG A 99 20.75 15.97 7.28
C ARG A 99 19.59 16.60 6.48
N GLY A 100 19.82 17.76 5.87
CA GLY A 100 18.85 18.41 4.99
C GLY A 100 18.47 17.55 3.78
N GLN A 101 19.44 16.87 3.17
CA GLN A 101 19.23 15.96 2.06
C GLN A 101 18.41 14.73 2.48
N LEU A 102 18.70 14.14 3.65
CA LEU A 102 17.91 13.02 4.16
C LEU A 102 16.45 13.40 4.39
N ILE A 103 16.21 14.55 5.04
CA ILE A 103 14.85 15.09 5.27
C ILE A 103 14.14 15.32 3.92
N TYR A 104 14.85 15.81 2.90
CA TYR A 104 14.28 15.97 1.57
C TYR A 104 13.89 14.62 0.94
N LEU A 105 14.74 13.60 1.06
CA LEU A 105 14.47 12.25 0.59
C LEU A 105 13.23 11.65 1.30
N HIS A 106 13.13 11.82 2.62
CA HIS A 106 11.98 11.40 3.43
C HIS A 106 10.67 12.04 2.98
N LYS A 107 10.69 13.33 2.65
CA LYS A 107 9.51 14.07 2.16
C LYS A 107 9.13 13.77 0.72
N THR A 108 10.04 13.19 -0.06
CA THR A 108 9.85 12.92 -1.48
C THR A 108 9.73 11.43 -1.75
N ALA A 109 10.82 10.75 -2.06
CA ALA A 109 10.79 9.33 -2.41
C ALA A 109 10.40 8.45 -1.22
N GLY A 110 10.85 8.79 -0.01
CA GLY A 110 10.44 8.13 1.23
C GLY A 110 8.94 8.24 1.51
N LEU A 111 8.26 9.26 1.00
CA LEU A 111 6.80 9.39 1.07
C LEU A 111 6.09 8.71 -0.12
N LEU A 112 6.61 8.88 -1.33
CA LEU A 112 5.96 8.42 -2.56
C LEU A 112 5.98 6.89 -2.66
N PHE A 113 7.13 6.26 -2.36
CA PHE A 113 7.27 4.81 -2.41
C PHE A 113 6.19 4.08 -1.59
N PRO A 114 6.07 4.30 -0.27
CA PRO A 114 5.15 3.51 0.55
C PRO A 114 3.69 3.72 0.14
N LEU A 115 3.31 4.96 -0.22
CA LEU A 115 1.96 5.29 -0.67
C LEU A 115 1.62 4.59 -1.99
N PHE A 116 2.49 4.69 -3.01
CA PHE A 116 2.25 4.03 -4.29
C PHE A 116 2.18 2.52 -4.11
N PHE A 117 3.16 1.92 -3.44
CA PHE A 117 3.21 0.49 -3.22
C PHE A 117 1.97 -0.03 -2.48
N ALA A 118 1.54 0.68 -1.43
CA ALA A 118 0.32 0.34 -0.70
C ALA A 118 -0.90 0.37 -1.61
N LEU A 119 -1.08 1.46 -2.37
CA LEU A 119 -2.21 1.62 -3.28
C LEU A 119 -2.28 0.55 -4.36
N VAL A 120 -1.16 0.15 -4.99
CA VAL A 120 -1.20 -0.91 -6.00
C VAL A 120 -1.42 -2.29 -5.37
N THR A 121 -0.91 -2.53 -4.15
CA THR A 121 -1.22 -3.75 -3.39
C THR A 121 -2.69 -3.84 -3.03
N MET A 122 -3.26 -2.73 -2.56
CA MET A 122 -4.68 -2.59 -2.28
C MET A 122 -5.54 -2.76 -3.55
N LEU A 123 -5.08 -2.26 -4.69
CA LEU A 123 -5.74 -2.50 -5.99
C LEU A 123 -5.69 -3.97 -6.39
N ALA A 124 -4.55 -4.65 -6.23
CA ALA A 124 -4.41 -6.08 -6.51
C ALA A 124 -5.36 -6.91 -5.63
N VAL A 125 -5.43 -6.59 -4.33
CA VAL A 125 -6.42 -7.17 -3.40
C VAL A 125 -7.84 -6.92 -3.89
N ASN A 126 -8.16 -5.69 -4.31
CA ASN A 126 -9.50 -5.33 -4.78
C ASN A 126 -9.94 -6.07 -6.05
N LEU A 127 -8.99 -6.38 -6.94
CA LEU A 127 -9.24 -7.07 -8.21
C LEU A 127 -9.33 -8.60 -8.03
N ALA A 128 -8.60 -9.17 -7.08
CA ALA A 128 -8.51 -10.62 -6.91
C ALA A 128 -9.35 -11.19 -5.76
N VAL A 129 -9.71 -10.37 -4.76
CA VAL A 129 -10.36 -10.84 -3.53
C VAL A 129 -11.81 -10.36 -3.45
N PRO A 130 -12.80 -11.28 -3.29
CA PRO A 130 -14.19 -10.92 -3.08
C PRO A 130 -14.40 -10.01 -1.87
N ARG A 131 -15.52 -9.27 -1.85
CA ARG A 131 -15.89 -8.45 -0.68
C ARG A 131 -16.12 -9.35 0.54
N GLY A 132 -15.58 -8.94 1.69
CA GLY A 132 -15.69 -9.68 2.95
C GLY A 132 -14.56 -9.34 3.93
N PRO A 133 -14.56 -9.93 5.14
CA PRO A 133 -13.58 -9.62 6.18
C PRO A 133 -12.14 -9.95 5.77
N LYS A 134 -11.94 -11.02 4.99
CA LYS A 134 -10.61 -11.39 4.45
C LYS A 134 -10.01 -10.26 3.59
N ARG A 135 -10.84 -9.59 2.78
CA ARG A 135 -10.38 -8.47 1.96
C ARG A 135 -9.90 -7.33 2.84
N TRP A 136 -10.65 -6.98 3.89
CA TRP A 136 -10.25 -5.95 4.84
C TRP A 136 -8.94 -6.29 5.55
N GLY A 137 -8.75 -7.55 5.98
CA GLY A 137 -7.50 -8.00 6.57
C GLY A 137 -6.31 -7.82 5.63
N LEU A 138 -6.42 -8.28 4.38
CA LEU A 138 -5.35 -8.15 3.37
C LEU A 138 -5.10 -6.69 2.95
N TRP A 139 -6.13 -5.84 3.03
CA TRP A 139 -6.05 -4.42 2.70
C TRP A 139 -5.42 -3.59 3.82
N ALA A 140 -5.60 -4.01 5.08
CA ALA A 140 -5.03 -3.33 6.24
C ALA A 140 -3.50 -3.42 6.28
N VAL A 141 -2.91 -4.53 5.83
CA VAL A 141 -1.45 -4.74 5.85
C VAL A 141 -0.68 -3.66 5.07
N PRO A 142 -0.90 -3.45 3.75
CA PRO A 142 -0.22 -2.40 2.99
C PRO A 142 -0.57 -0.99 3.46
N LEU A 143 -1.78 -0.78 3.99
CA LEU A 143 -2.15 0.51 4.56
C LEU A 143 -1.35 0.83 5.83
N LEU A 144 -1.25 -0.13 6.75
CA LEU A 144 -0.46 0.02 7.97
C LEU A 144 1.02 0.19 7.65
N PHE A 145 1.55 -0.55 6.67
CA PHE A 145 2.90 -0.35 6.15
C PHE A 145 3.13 1.13 5.80
N ALA A 146 2.28 1.71 4.95
CA ALA A 146 2.48 3.08 4.51
C ALA A 146 2.36 4.12 5.64
N VAL A 147 1.46 3.90 6.60
CA VAL A 147 1.33 4.78 7.76
C VAL A 147 2.58 4.70 8.65
N VAL A 148 3.06 3.48 8.94
CA VAL A 148 4.25 3.27 9.78
C VAL A 148 5.50 3.85 9.12
N ASP A 149 5.69 3.65 7.82
CA ASP A 149 6.82 4.20 7.06
C ASP A 149 6.85 5.74 7.13
N VAL A 150 5.71 6.40 6.92
CA VAL A 150 5.63 7.87 7.00
C VAL A 150 5.88 8.41 8.40
N LEU A 151 5.37 7.72 9.44
CA LEU A 151 5.60 8.13 10.83
C LEU A 151 7.06 7.92 11.24
N GLU A 152 7.67 6.81 10.81
CA GLU A 152 9.08 6.51 11.06
C GLU A 152 9.99 7.57 10.44
N ASN A 153 9.81 7.90 9.16
CA ASN A 153 10.62 8.90 8.47
C ASN A 153 10.68 10.23 9.26
N GLY A 154 9.53 10.71 9.74
CA GLY A 154 9.47 11.93 10.55
C GLY A 154 10.08 11.79 11.95
N ALA A 155 10.03 10.59 12.54
CA ALA A 155 10.63 10.31 13.84
C ALA A 155 12.17 10.18 13.74
N ILE A 156 12.69 9.59 12.66
CA ILE A 156 14.13 9.56 12.35
C ILE A 156 14.65 10.99 12.12
N ASP A 157 13.93 11.80 11.35
CA ASP A 157 14.28 13.21 11.15
C ASP A 157 14.40 13.96 12.48
N ALA A 158 13.46 13.75 13.41
CA ALA A 158 13.47 14.38 14.73
C ALA A 158 14.65 13.90 15.61
N LEU A 159 14.98 12.61 15.57
CA LEU A 159 16.16 12.06 16.26
C LEU A 159 17.45 12.70 15.76
N LEU A 160 17.65 12.74 14.44
CA LEU A 160 18.88 13.23 13.84
C LEU A 160 19.02 14.76 13.89
N ALA A 161 17.90 15.49 13.92
CA ALA A 161 17.90 16.93 14.13
C ALA A 161 18.30 17.34 15.56
N GLY A 162 18.27 16.42 16.53
CA GLY A 162 18.53 16.74 17.93
C GLY A 162 17.49 17.69 18.52
N ALA A 163 16.20 17.45 18.20
CA ALA A 163 15.10 18.25 18.72
C ALA A 163 15.13 18.34 20.26
N ASP A 164 14.59 19.42 20.83
CA ASP A 164 14.56 19.64 22.29
C ASP A 164 13.89 18.48 23.04
N GLU A 165 12.85 17.90 22.43
CA GLU A 165 12.13 16.72 22.91
C GLU A 165 12.05 15.67 21.78
N PRO A 166 13.13 14.91 21.53
CA PRO A 166 13.15 13.91 20.47
C PRO A 166 12.35 12.66 20.89
N PRO A 167 11.78 11.91 19.94
CA PRO A 167 11.12 10.65 20.25
C PRO A 167 12.11 9.66 20.88
N GLU A 168 11.61 8.75 21.72
CA GLU A 168 12.46 7.73 22.34
C GLU A 168 13.06 6.80 21.26
N VAL A 169 14.39 6.65 21.25
CA VAL A 169 15.12 5.85 20.24
C VAL A 169 14.56 4.44 20.11
N GLY A 170 14.20 3.79 21.22
CA GLY A 170 13.62 2.45 21.22
C GLY A 170 12.29 2.37 20.46
N ILE A 171 11.45 3.42 20.56
CA ILE A 171 10.19 3.50 19.82
C ILE A 171 10.45 3.64 18.33
N VAL A 172 11.37 4.52 17.93
CA VAL A 172 11.68 4.74 16.51
C VAL A 172 12.32 3.51 15.89
N SER A 173 13.26 2.86 16.59
CA SER A 173 13.83 1.57 16.18
C SER A 173 12.74 0.49 16.04
N ALA A 174 11.75 0.45 16.93
CA ALA A 174 10.63 -0.49 16.80
C ALA A 174 9.75 -0.18 15.59
N LEU A 175 9.55 1.10 15.24
CA LEU A 175 8.87 1.50 14.01
C LEU A 175 9.63 1.04 12.76
N THR A 176 10.97 1.17 12.74
CA THR A 176 11.82 0.67 11.65
C THR A 176 11.65 -0.83 11.44
N ILE A 177 11.70 -1.62 12.52
CA ILE A 177 11.47 -3.07 12.44
C ILE A 177 10.05 -3.37 11.95
N ALA A 178 9.04 -2.69 12.52
CA ALA A 178 7.65 -2.88 12.16
C ALA A 178 7.38 -2.56 10.68
N ARG A 179 8.00 -1.49 10.16
CA ARG A 179 7.94 -1.08 8.75
C ARG A 179 8.45 -2.18 7.83
N TRP A 180 9.63 -2.74 8.10
CA TRP A 180 10.18 -3.83 7.30
C TRP A 180 9.32 -5.09 7.36
N VAL A 181 8.83 -5.45 8.55
CA VAL A 181 7.90 -6.58 8.72
C VAL A 181 6.63 -6.37 7.89
N LEU A 182 6.02 -5.19 7.98
CA LEU A 182 4.81 -4.83 7.24
C LEU A 182 5.06 -4.75 5.72
N PHE A 183 6.24 -4.28 5.31
CA PHE A 183 6.66 -4.28 3.91
C PHE A 183 6.74 -5.71 3.36
N PHE A 184 7.50 -6.61 4.02
CA PHE A 184 7.60 -8.00 3.59
C PHE A 184 6.25 -8.72 3.64
N ALA A 185 5.41 -8.44 4.63
CA ALA A 185 4.05 -8.96 4.69
C ALA A 185 3.20 -8.48 3.50
N SER A 186 3.31 -7.21 3.11
CA SER A 186 2.63 -6.63 1.95
C SER A 186 3.11 -7.23 0.63
N VAL A 187 4.43 -7.45 0.50
CA VAL A 187 5.02 -8.20 -0.63
C VAL A 187 4.45 -9.62 -0.69
N ALA A 188 4.37 -10.32 0.45
CA ALA A 188 3.79 -11.66 0.52
C ALA A 188 2.31 -11.68 0.10
N VAL A 189 1.53 -10.67 0.49
CA VAL A 189 0.14 -10.49 0.04
C VAL A 189 0.09 -10.33 -1.48
N MET A 190 0.91 -9.44 -2.05
CA MET A 190 0.98 -9.21 -3.49
C MET A 190 1.34 -10.50 -4.25
N VAL A 191 2.41 -11.18 -3.84
CA VAL A 191 2.88 -12.42 -4.47
C VAL A 191 1.82 -13.52 -4.35
N GLY A 192 1.20 -13.68 -3.18
CA GLY A 192 0.14 -14.66 -2.95
C GLY A 192 -1.07 -14.45 -3.86
N ILE A 193 -1.46 -13.19 -4.08
CA ILE A 193 -2.54 -12.84 -5.02
C ILE A 193 -2.15 -13.18 -6.46
N SER A 194 -0.95 -12.80 -6.89
CA SER A 194 -0.45 -13.07 -8.25
C SER A 194 -0.39 -14.57 -8.55
N ILE A 195 0.09 -15.38 -7.59
CA ILE A 195 0.13 -16.85 -7.71
C ILE A 195 -1.29 -17.43 -7.82
N LEU A 196 -2.22 -16.94 -7.00
CA LEU A 196 -3.61 -17.42 -7.04
C LEU A 196 -4.28 -17.11 -8.38
N ALA A 197 -4.07 -15.89 -8.90
CA ALA A 197 -4.58 -15.47 -10.20
C ALA A 197 -4.00 -16.28 -11.37
N ALA A 198 -2.69 -16.57 -11.35
CA ALA A 198 -2.06 -17.41 -12.36
C ALA A 198 -2.63 -18.85 -12.36
N ARG A 199 -2.86 -19.42 -11.17
CA ARG A 199 -3.41 -20.76 -11.01
C ARG A 199 -4.85 -20.88 -11.52
N THR A 200 -5.69 -19.89 -11.26
CA THR A 200 -7.08 -19.90 -11.75
C THR A 200 -7.15 -19.72 -13.27
N GLY A 201 -6.30 -18.86 -13.85
CA GLY A 201 -6.18 -18.70 -15.29
C GLY A 201 -5.74 -19.98 -16.02
N LEU A 202 -4.73 -20.67 -15.48
CA LEU A 202 -4.25 -21.94 -16.05
C LEU A 202 -5.34 -23.03 -16.02
N ARG A 203 -6.07 -23.17 -14.91
CA ARG A 203 -7.15 -24.14 -14.79
C ARG A 203 -8.25 -23.91 -15.82
N ALA A 204 -8.67 -22.66 -16.00
CA ALA A 204 -9.66 -22.30 -17.01
C ALA A 204 -9.20 -22.63 -18.44
N ALA A 205 -7.93 -22.39 -18.76
CA ALA A 205 -7.36 -22.73 -20.07
C ALA A 205 -7.33 -24.25 -20.33
N LEU A 206 -6.98 -25.04 -19.31
CA LEU A 206 -6.98 -26.51 -19.41
C LEU A 206 -8.39 -27.09 -19.58
N GLU A 207 -9.38 -26.52 -18.90
CA GLU A 207 -10.78 -26.92 -19.04
C GLU A 207 -11.36 -26.57 -20.42
N ALA A 208 -10.99 -25.39 -20.97
CA ALA A 208 -11.41 -24.98 -22.31
C ALA A 208 -10.79 -25.82 -23.44
N GLY A 209 -9.58 -26.36 -23.23
CA GLY A 209 -8.90 -27.23 -24.19
C GLY A 209 -9.32 -28.70 -24.13
N ARG A 210 -10.20 -29.10 -23.19
CA ARG A 210 -10.64 -30.48 -23.05
C ARG A 210 -11.69 -30.80 -24.14
N PRO A 211 -11.45 -31.77 -25.04
CA PRO A 211 -12.42 -32.10 -26.08
C PRO A 211 -13.73 -32.53 -25.43
N GLN A 212 -14.85 -31.91 -25.86
CA GLN A 212 -16.19 -32.37 -25.50
C GLN A 212 -16.42 -33.69 -26.23
N ASN A 213 -16.08 -34.81 -25.60
CA ASN A 213 -16.53 -36.12 -26.06
C ASN A 213 -18.06 -36.14 -25.91
N GLY A 214 -18.72 -35.86 -27.04
CA GLY A 214 -20.16 -35.89 -27.19
C GLY A 214 -20.73 -37.26 -26.83
N ARG A 215 -21.89 -37.22 -26.18
CA ARG A 215 -22.85 -38.33 -26.18
C ARG A 215 -23.66 -38.29 -27.46
#